data_AF-A0A382X2L6-F1
#
_entry.id   AF-A0A382X2L6-F1
#
_cell.length_a   1.000
_cell.length_b   1.000
_cell.length_c   1.000
_cell.angle_alpha   90.00
_cell.angle_beta   90.00
_cell.angle_gamma   90.00
#
_symmetry.space_group_name_H-M   'P 1'
#
loop_
_entity.id
_entity.type
_entity.pdbx_description
1 polymer ?
#
loop_
_entity_poly.entity_id
_entity_poly.type
_entity_poly.pdbx_seq_one_letter_code
_entity_poly.pdbx_strand_id
1 'polypeptide(L)'
;GMEGSNDFVHIYHCSGASCDPLTGTAIPAQAITTNSWDLVGTDGTEYTVLVRVENGNTDANGDTLFGDPSASMTVTADGSVTPAPTLTNAAAVKTATDDGLTFTWDAADTGDVSSWVLCWAGTQDIVNNEFDSLLGNSCAETADTTTSITVTEQAMCGGTCAADMYFGIAGKDTVGNVADPGVDMYADMKEGLDIPDVIDGGGDPAGEDAGIGNAVYAIIALVVIAVIGGAYILTRGADGDGDDKEWDY
;
A
#
# COMPACT_ATOMS: atom_id res chain seq x y z
N GLY A 1 28.99 -15.47 23.80
CA GLY A 1 29.06 -14.71 22.55
C GLY A 1 30.23 -13.78 22.66
N MET A 2 30.92 -13.52 21.56
CA MET A 2 31.86 -12.41 21.49
C MET A 2 31.01 -11.12 21.59
N GLU A 3 31.15 -10.40 22.70
CA GLU A 3 30.66 -9.03 22.92
C GLU A 3 31.90 -8.17 23.25
N GLY A 4 32.80 -8.04 22.29
CA GLY A 4 33.94 -7.13 22.31
C GLY A 4 33.64 -5.86 21.53
N SER A 5 34.48 -4.84 21.72
CA SER A 5 34.38 -3.53 21.02
C SER A 5 34.54 -3.58 19.50
N ASN A 6 34.68 -4.77 18.91
CA ASN A 6 34.95 -5.00 17.49
C ASN A 6 33.82 -5.78 16.79
N ASP A 7 32.72 -6.05 17.49
CA ASP A 7 31.58 -6.76 16.92
C ASP A 7 30.60 -5.77 16.26
N PHE A 8 30.18 -6.07 15.03
CA PHE A 8 29.26 -5.28 14.23
C PHE A 8 28.10 -6.15 13.74
N VAL A 9 26.95 -5.52 13.49
CA VAL A 9 25.84 -6.15 12.79
C VAL A 9 26.12 -6.10 11.30
N HIS A 10 26.09 -7.26 10.66
CA HIS A 10 26.20 -7.39 9.21
C HIS A 10 24.88 -7.87 8.65
N ILE A 11 24.42 -7.18 7.60
CA ILE A 11 23.19 -7.48 6.89
C ILE A 11 23.56 -7.84 5.46
N TYR A 12 23.08 -8.99 5.02
CA TYR A 12 23.24 -9.51 3.68
C TYR A 12 21.86 -9.73 3.08
N HIS A 13 21.68 -9.43 1.80
CA HIS A 13 20.44 -9.76 1.12
C HIS A 13 20.67 -10.15 -0.33
N CYS A 14 19.76 -10.95 -0.85
CA CYS A 14 19.70 -11.33 -2.25
C CYS A 14 18.24 -11.44 -2.69
N SER A 15 18.00 -11.42 -4.00
CA SER A 15 16.67 -11.64 -4.57
C SER A 15 16.62 -12.88 -5.45
N GLY A 16 15.42 -13.44 -5.57
CA GLY A 16 15.13 -14.61 -6.40
C GLY A 16 15.18 -15.93 -5.63
N ALA A 17 14.59 -16.95 -6.26
CA ALA A 17 14.39 -18.25 -5.63
C ALA A 17 15.73 -18.89 -5.22
N SER A 18 15.81 -19.32 -3.96
CA SER A 18 16.99 -20.01 -3.40
C SER A 18 18.30 -19.22 -3.51
N CYS A 19 18.24 -17.89 -3.52
CA CYS A 19 19.44 -17.07 -3.51
C CYS A 19 20.22 -17.24 -2.19
N ASP A 20 21.55 -17.20 -2.27
CA ASP A 20 22.41 -17.21 -1.07
C ASP A 20 22.79 -15.76 -0.71
N PRO A 21 22.30 -15.21 0.42
CA PRO A 21 22.56 -13.82 0.79
C PRO A 21 24.04 -13.54 0.99
N LEU A 22 24.87 -14.53 1.37
CA LEU A 22 26.32 -14.34 1.54
C LEU A 22 27.05 -14.09 0.22
N THR A 23 26.44 -14.49 -0.90
CA THR A 23 26.92 -14.20 -2.25
C THR A 23 26.21 -13.01 -2.91
N GLY A 24 25.23 -12.44 -2.21
CA GLY A 24 24.43 -11.31 -2.66
C GLY A 24 25.03 -9.96 -2.28
N THR A 25 24.16 -9.02 -1.91
CA THR A 25 24.53 -7.68 -1.48
C THR A 25 24.83 -7.66 0.01
N ALA A 26 26.03 -7.19 0.36
CA ALA A 26 26.40 -6.88 1.73
C ALA A 26 26.19 -5.40 2.02
N ILE A 27 25.49 -5.08 3.10
CA ILE A 27 25.34 -3.72 3.61
C ILE A 27 26.58 -3.37 4.45
N PRO A 28 27.03 -2.09 4.46
CA PRO A 28 28.11 -1.67 5.34
C PRO A 28 27.86 -2.09 6.79
N ALA A 29 28.92 -2.47 7.49
CA ALA A 29 28.85 -2.90 8.90
C ALA A 29 28.12 -1.85 9.75
N GLN A 30 27.15 -2.31 10.53
CA GLN A 30 26.31 -1.50 11.39
C GLN A 30 26.76 -1.61 12.85
N ALA A 31 26.52 -0.57 13.63
CA ALA A 31 26.77 -0.62 15.07
C ALA A 31 25.93 -1.74 15.70
N ILE A 32 26.43 -2.38 16.77
CA ILE A 32 25.70 -3.44 17.48
C ILE A 32 24.37 -2.96 18.09
N THR A 33 24.20 -1.65 18.22
CA THR A 33 22.97 -0.99 18.68
C THR A 33 21.96 -0.72 17.57
N THR A 34 22.33 -0.95 16.29
CA THR A 34 21.41 -0.78 15.16
C THR A 34 20.31 -1.83 15.26
N ASN A 35 19.07 -1.35 15.38
CA ASN A 35 17.90 -2.18 15.57
C ASN A 35 16.90 -2.12 14.41
N SER A 36 17.23 -1.44 13.32
CA SER A 36 16.42 -1.39 12.10
C SER A 36 17.25 -1.07 10.88
N TRP A 37 16.76 -1.53 9.72
CA TRP A 37 17.29 -1.25 8.40
C TRP A 37 16.20 -1.46 7.35
N ASP A 38 16.17 -0.59 6.34
CA ASP A 38 15.14 -0.62 5.31
C ASP A 38 15.69 -1.20 4.00
N LEU A 39 14.93 -2.13 3.44
CA LEU A 39 15.16 -2.68 2.11
C LEU A 39 14.12 -2.11 1.15
N VAL A 40 14.55 -1.36 0.15
CA VAL A 40 13.67 -0.98 -0.96
C VAL A 40 13.63 -2.13 -1.96
N GLY A 41 12.55 -2.90 -1.92
CA GLY A 41 12.32 -4.05 -2.79
C GLY A 41 11.53 -3.70 -4.05
N THR A 42 11.56 -4.59 -5.04
CA THR A 42 10.67 -4.55 -6.21
C THR A 42 9.43 -5.40 -5.94
N ASP A 43 8.24 -4.90 -6.28
CA ASP A 43 6.98 -5.64 -6.10
C ASP A 43 7.04 -7.07 -6.66
N GLY A 44 6.41 -8.00 -5.92
CA GLY A 44 6.38 -9.43 -6.22
C GLY A 44 7.73 -10.13 -6.12
N THR A 45 8.83 -9.42 -5.80
CA THR A 45 10.16 -10.01 -5.72
C THR A 45 10.42 -10.57 -4.33
N GLU A 46 10.78 -11.85 -4.28
CA GLU A 46 11.25 -12.51 -3.08
C GLU A 46 12.70 -12.10 -2.76
N TYR A 47 12.93 -11.67 -1.52
CA TYR A 47 14.22 -11.34 -0.95
C TYR A 47 14.52 -12.27 0.21
N THR A 48 15.74 -12.82 0.23
CA THR A 48 16.28 -13.50 1.41
C THR A 48 17.28 -12.56 2.10
N VAL A 49 17.05 -12.31 3.38
CA VAL A 49 17.88 -11.44 4.23
C VAL A 49 18.55 -12.30 5.31
N LEU A 50 19.84 -12.12 5.51
CA LEU A 50 20.63 -12.72 6.57
C LEU A 50 21.22 -11.60 7.42
N VAL A 51 20.99 -11.66 8.73
CA VAL A 51 21.60 -10.77 9.71
C VAL A 51 22.47 -11.60 10.63
N ARG A 52 23.72 -11.18 10.85
CA ARG A 52 24.63 -11.85 11.78
C ARG A 52 25.63 -10.89 12.39
N VAL A 53 26.17 -11.24 13.54
CA VAL A 53 27.25 -10.49 14.17
C VAL A 53 28.59 -10.97 13.66
N GLU A 54 29.44 -10.04 13.20
CA GLU A 54 30.80 -10.33 12.75
C GLU A 54 31.80 -9.38 13.41
N ASN A 55 33.07 -9.79 13.46
CA ASN A 55 34.13 -8.98 14.05
C ASN A 55 35.39 -8.89 13.19
N GLY A 56 35.23 -9.16 11.90
CA GLY A 56 36.31 -9.10 10.91
C GLY A 56 37.33 -10.23 10.99
N ASN A 57 37.16 -11.20 11.91
CA ASN A 57 38.03 -12.37 11.96
C ASN A 57 37.61 -13.44 10.95
N THR A 58 38.59 -14.20 10.46
CA THR A 58 38.38 -15.36 9.59
C THR A 58 38.96 -16.62 10.21
N ASP A 59 38.46 -17.78 9.80
CA ASP A 59 39.00 -19.08 10.18
C ASP A 59 40.29 -19.42 9.40
N ALA A 60 40.82 -20.64 9.61
CA ALA A 60 42.03 -21.10 8.93
C ALA A 60 41.87 -21.26 7.40
N ASN A 61 40.63 -21.33 6.89
CA ASN A 61 40.30 -21.43 5.48
C ASN A 61 40.02 -20.05 4.85
N GLY A 62 39.97 -18.99 5.67
CA GLY A 62 39.63 -17.64 5.24
C GLY A 62 38.12 -17.33 5.31
N ASP A 63 37.32 -18.23 5.87
CA ASP A 63 35.88 -18.04 6.01
C ASP A 63 35.58 -17.07 7.17
N THR A 64 34.67 -16.12 6.95
CA THR A 64 34.30 -15.14 7.97
C THR A 64 33.68 -15.82 9.19
N LEU A 65 34.24 -15.53 10.37
CA LEU A 65 33.68 -15.96 11.63
C LEU A 65 32.50 -15.05 12.01
N PHE A 66 31.40 -15.67 12.42
CA PHE A 66 30.21 -14.98 12.89
C PHE A 66 29.79 -15.51 14.26
N GLY A 67 29.16 -14.63 15.05
CA GLY A 67 28.63 -14.93 16.37
C GLY A 67 27.11 -14.95 16.39
N ASP A 68 26.57 -15.25 17.57
CA ASP A 68 25.16 -15.03 17.88
C ASP A 68 24.92 -13.57 18.31
N PRO A 69 23.79 -12.96 17.91
CA PRO A 69 22.72 -13.55 17.10
C PRO A 69 23.05 -13.65 15.61
N SER A 70 22.56 -14.71 14.97
CA SER A 70 22.54 -14.91 13.53
C SER A 70 21.18 -15.45 13.11
N ALA A 71 20.56 -14.85 12.10
CA ALA A 71 19.26 -15.27 11.63
C ALA A 71 19.01 -14.89 10.17
N SER A 72 18.24 -15.70 9.46
CA SER A 72 17.80 -15.41 8.10
C SER A 72 16.28 -15.43 8.00
N MET A 73 15.76 -14.69 7.03
CA MET A 73 14.35 -14.69 6.67
C MET A 73 14.19 -14.49 5.17
N THR A 74 13.06 -14.95 4.66
CA THR A 74 12.64 -14.70 3.28
C THR A 74 11.34 -13.91 3.30
N VAL A 75 11.26 -12.86 2.48
CA VAL A 75 10.12 -11.95 2.39
C VAL A 75 9.87 -11.59 0.94
N THR A 76 8.61 -11.55 0.53
CA THR A 76 8.21 -10.99 -0.77
C THR A 76 7.89 -9.53 -0.58
N ALA A 77 8.53 -8.66 -1.37
CA ALA A 77 8.16 -7.26 -1.41
C ALA A 77 6.77 -7.13 -2.05
N ASP A 78 5.90 -6.39 -1.37
CA ASP A 78 4.50 -6.17 -1.73
C ASP A 78 4.31 -4.66 -1.80
N GLY A 79 4.39 -4.14 -3.02
CA GLY A 79 4.39 -2.71 -3.33
C GLY A 79 3.22 -2.27 -4.21
N SER A 80 2.31 -3.19 -4.54
CA SER A 80 1.10 -2.92 -5.31
C SER A 80 0.13 -4.07 -5.18
N VAL A 81 -1.16 -3.77 -5.35
CA VAL A 81 -2.19 -4.79 -5.51
C VAL A 81 -1.96 -5.54 -6.83
N THR A 82 -1.56 -6.82 -6.75
CA THR A 82 -1.12 -7.60 -7.91
C THR A 82 -1.85 -8.95 -8.06
N PRO A 83 -2.54 -9.22 -9.19
CA PRO A 83 -2.86 -8.27 -10.26
C PRO A 83 -3.79 -7.16 -9.76
N ALA A 84 -3.73 -6.00 -10.41
CA ALA A 84 -4.67 -4.94 -10.12
C ALA A 84 -6.10 -5.37 -10.53
N PRO A 85 -7.12 -5.11 -9.71
CA PRO A 85 -8.48 -5.53 -10.01
C PRO A 85 -9.04 -4.77 -11.20
N THR A 86 -9.92 -5.41 -11.97
CA THR A 86 -10.71 -4.76 -13.02
C THR A 86 -12.13 -4.55 -12.51
N LEU A 87 -12.65 -3.32 -12.65
CA LEU A 87 -14.00 -2.96 -12.23
C LEU A 87 -14.96 -2.80 -13.42
N THR A 88 -16.20 -3.22 -13.21
CA THR A 88 -17.28 -3.07 -14.20
C THR A 88 -18.62 -2.85 -13.51
N ASN A 89 -19.64 -2.42 -14.26
CA ASN A 89 -21.01 -2.26 -13.77
C ASN A 89 -21.11 -1.41 -12.49
N ALA A 90 -20.24 -0.40 -12.35
CA ALA A 90 -20.35 0.58 -11.28
C ALA A 90 -21.72 1.27 -11.34
N ALA A 91 -22.36 1.41 -10.20
CA ALA A 91 -23.66 2.04 -10.09
C ALA A 91 -23.86 2.59 -8.68
N ALA A 92 -24.79 3.52 -8.55
CA ALA A 92 -25.23 4.05 -7.28
C ALA A 92 -26.75 4.14 -7.20
N VAL A 93 -27.28 4.04 -5.98
CA VAL A 93 -28.69 4.29 -5.68
C VAL A 93 -28.80 5.12 -4.41
N LYS A 94 -29.83 5.97 -4.32
CA LYS A 94 -30.12 6.69 -3.07
C LYS A 94 -30.50 5.71 -1.96
N THR A 95 -30.09 6.02 -0.74
CA THR A 95 -30.58 5.33 0.46
C THR A 95 -32.09 5.54 0.60
N ALA A 96 -32.77 4.68 1.35
CA ALA A 96 -34.22 4.80 1.57
C ALA A 96 -34.63 6.12 2.26
N THR A 97 -33.67 6.81 2.88
CA THR A 97 -33.79 8.08 3.58
C THR A 97 -33.36 9.29 2.74
N ASP A 98 -32.92 9.07 1.49
CA ASP A 98 -32.38 10.09 0.58
C ASP A 98 -31.24 10.94 1.19
N ASP A 99 -30.50 10.38 2.15
CA ASP A 99 -29.41 11.03 2.90
C ASP A 99 -28.03 10.43 2.58
N GLY A 100 -27.93 9.67 1.50
CA GLY A 100 -26.70 9.04 1.06
C GLY A 100 -26.88 8.22 -0.21
N LEU A 101 -25.78 7.65 -0.67
CA LEU A 101 -25.70 6.78 -1.83
C LEU A 101 -25.15 5.42 -1.42
N THR A 102 -25.73 4.36 -1.95
CA THR A 102 -25.16 3.01 -1.92
C THR A 102 -24.58 2.72 -3.29
N PHE A 103 -23.26 2.56 -3.33
CA PHE A 103 -22.50 2.21 -4.51
C PHE A 103 -22.35 0.70 -4.60
N THR A 104 -22.35 0.19 -5.83
CA THR A 104 -22.16 -1.23 -6.15
C THR A 104 -21.33 -1.35 -7.42
N TRP A 105 -20.52 -2.40 -7.51
CA TRP A 105 -19.72 -2.71 -8.70
C TRP A 105 -19.51 -4.22 -8.80
N ASP A 106 -19.07 -4.65 -9.98
CA ASP A 106 -18.49 -5.97 -10.20
C ASP A 106 -16.97 -5.85 -10.26
N ALA A 107 -16.27 -6.88 -9.77
CA ALA A 107 -14.81 -6.91 -9.74
C ALA A 107 -14.26 -8.26 -10.21
N ALA A 108 -13.18 -8.21 -10.98
CA ALA A 108 -12.34 -9.34 -11.35
C ALA A 108 -10.91 -9.14 -10.81
N ASP A 109 -10.11 -10.22 -10.84
CA ASP A 109 -8.70 -10.18 -10.45
C ASP A 109 -8.46 -9.73 -9.00
N THR A 110 -9.40 -10.04 -8.10
CA THR A 110 -9.41 -9.60 -6.69
C THR A 110 -8.55 -10.44 -5.74
N GLY A 111 -7.62 -11.25 -6.27
CA GLY A 111 -6.86 -12.23 -5.47
C GLY A 111 -6.01 -11.61 -4.36
N ASP A 112 -5.62 -10.36 -4.55
CA ASP A 112 -4.80 -9.58 -3.62
C ASP A 112 -5.59 -8.44 -2.93
N VAL A 113 -6.87 -8.30 -3.28
CA VAL A 113 -7.74 -7.27 -2.68
C VAL A 113 -8.25 -7.75 -1.33
N SER A 114 -8.09 -6.92 -0.31
CA SER A 114 -8.59 -7.17 1.05
C SER A 114 -9.80 -6.30 1.40
N SER A 115 -9.89 -5.12 0.81
CA SER A 115 -10.93 -4.12 0.99
C SER A 115 -11.02 -3.21 -0.26
N TRP A 116 -12.04 -2.38 -0.31
CA TRP A 116 -12.27 -1.43 -1.38
C TRP A 116 -12.34 -0.02 -0.81
N VAL A 117 -11.82 0.95 -1.56
CA VAL A 117 -11.85 2.37 -1.19
C VAL A 117 -12.61 3.13 -2.26
N LEU A 118 -13.69 3.80 -1.89
CA LEU A 118 -14.42 4.74 -2.73
C LEU A 118 -14.00 6.15 -2.34
N CYS A 119 -13.35 6.88 -3.24
CA CYS A 119 -12.97 8.28 -3.04
C CYS A 119 -13.75 9.22 -3.94
N TRP A 120 -13.87 10.49 -3.53
CA TRP A 120 -14.56 11.51 -4.29
C TRP A 120 -13.84 12.86 -4.28
N ALA A 121 -14.02 13.63 -5.35
CA ALA A 121 -13.51 14.98 -5.46
C ALA A 121 -14.39 15.86 -6.36
N GLY A 122 -14.23 17.18 -6.24
CA GLY A 122 -14.96 18.15 -7.08
C GLY A 122 -14.47 18.24 -8.53
N THR A 123 -13.35 17.59 -8.86
CA THR A 123 -12.78 17.56 -10.21
C THR A 123 -12.30 16.16 -10.56
N GLN A 124 -12.41 15.83 -11.85
CA GLN A 124 -11.96 14.56 -12.40
C GLN A 124 -10.46 14.33 -12.21
N ASP A 125 -9.65 15.38 -12.42
CA ASP A 125 -8.19 15.30 -12.37
C ASP A 125 -7.66 14.83 -11.01
N ILE A 126 -8.32 15.21 -9.92
CA ILE A 126 -7.91 14.81 -8.56
C ILE A 126 -8.14 13.31 -8.37
N VAL A 127 -9.28 12.78 -8.82
CA VAL A 127 -9.55 11.33 -8.74
C VAL A 127 -8.59 10.54 -9.64
N ASN A 128 -8.25 11.06 -10.82
CA ASN A 128 -7.41 10.36 -11.79
C ASN A 128 -5.91 10.38 -11.48
N ASN A 129 -5.39 11.45 -10.87
CA ASN A 129 -3.94 11.65 -10.77
C ASN A 129 -3.46 11.89 -9.33
N GLU A 130 -4.37 12.17 -8.41
CA GLU A 130 -4.07 12.53 -7.02
C GLU A 130 -4.90 11.70 -6.04
N PHE A 131 -5.29 10.47 -6.43
CA PHE A 131 -6.15 9.59 -5.62
C PHE A 131 -5.60 9.38 -4.21
N ASP A 132 -4.29 9.18 -4.08
CA ASP A 132 -3.61 9.01 -2.78
C ASP A 132 -3.81 10.21 -1.84
N SER A 133 -3.97 11.43 -2.38
CA SER A 133 -4.22 12.63 -1.56
C SER A 133 -5.62 12.64 -0.93
N LEU A 134 -6.55 11.83 -1.45
CA LEU A 134 -7.92 11.71 -0.92
C LEU A 134 -7.99 10.73 0.25
N LEU A 135 -7.05 9.77 0.32
CA LEU A 135 -7.06 8.70 1.31
C LEU A 135 -7.08 9.26 2.74
N GLY A 136 -7.99 8.73 3.56
CA GLY A 136 -8.19 9.16 4.95
C GLY A 136 -9.00 10.46 5.12
N ASN A 137 -9.42 11.11 4.04
CA ASN A 137 -10.24 12.32 4.10
C ASN A 137 -11.53 12.22 3.27
N SER A 138 -11.41 12.23 1.94
CA SER A 138 -12.55 12.22 1.02
C SER A 138 -12.80 10.82 0.44
N CYS A 139 -12.75 9.82 1.33
CA CYS A 139 -12.94 8.43 0.96
C CYS A 139 -13.74 7.65 2.01
N ALA A 140 -14.33 6.55 1.59
CA ALA A 140 -14.93 5.54 2.43
C ALA A 140 -14.34 4.17 2.06
N GLU A 141 -14.09 3.33 3.07
CA GLU A 141 -13.46 2.02 2.90
C GLU A 141 -14.39 0.91 3.37
N THR A 142 -14.46 -0.19 2.63
CA THR A 142 -15.16 -1.40 3.05
C THR A 142 -14.32 -2.16 4.08
N ALA A 143 -14.95 -2.88 5.01
CA ALA A 143 -14.23 -3.70 5.98
C ALA A 143 -13.72 -5.03 5.39
N ASP A 144 -14.16 -5.38 4.19
CA ASP A 144 -13.91 -6.65 3.51
C ASP A 144 -14.01 -6.48 1.98
N THR A 145 -13.97 -7.59 1.25
CA THR A 145 -14.01 -7.62 -0.22
C THR A 145 -15.41 -7.45 -0.83
N THR A 146 -16.43 -7.12 -0.04
CA THR A 146 -17.78 -6.86 -0.54
C THR A 146 -17.76 -5.70 -1.53
N THR A 147 -18.32 -5.90 -2.73
CA THR A 147 -18.35 -4.90 -3.79
C THR A 147 -19.53 -3.92 -3.66
N SER A 148 -19.72 -3.41 -2.44
CA SER A 148 -20.72 -2.39 -2.14
C SER A 148 -20.33 -1.56 -0.94
N ILE A 149 -20.60 -0.25 -1.01
CA ILE A 149 -20.39 0.68 0.09
C ILE A 149 -21.48 1.73 0.12
N THR A 150 -21.96 2.08 1.32
CA THR A 150 -22.91 3.18 1.52
C THR A 150 -22.19 4.38 2.12
N VAL A 151 -22.33 5.55 1.50
CA VAL A 151 -21.76 6.81 1.96
C VAL A 151 -22.86 7.84 2.14
N THR A 152 -22.90 8.48 3.31
CA THR A 152 -23.88 9.53 3.63
C THR A 152 -23.54 10.84 2.93
N GLU A 153 -24.56 11.65 2.63
CA GLU A 153 -24.40 13.02 2.11
C GLU A 153 -23.51 13.87 3.03
N GLN A 154 -23.68 13.72 4.35
CA GLN A 154 -22.85 14.38 5.36
C GLN A 154 -21.37 14.04 5.24
N ALA A 155 -21.03 12.80 4.89
CA ALA A 155 -19.64 12.38 4.70
C ALA A 155 -19.08 12.91 3.39
N MET A 156 -19.85 12.87 2.30
CA MET A 156 -19.41 13.35 0.99
C MET A 156 -19.25 14.87 0.94
N CYS A 157 -20.21 15.60 1.52
CA CYS A 157 -20.39 17.02 1.30
C CYS A 157 -20.28 17.88 2.57
N GLY A 158 -20.13 17.28 3.75
CA GLY A 158 -20.12 18.01 5.03
C GLY A 158 -21.48 18.62 5.41
N GLY A 159 -22.55 18.27 4.69
CA GLY A 159 -23.89 18.84 4.80
C GLY A 159 -24.66 18.58 3.51
N THR A 160 -25.45 19.54 3.04
CA THR A 160 -26.11 19.46 1.73
C THR A 160 -25.10 19.64 0.60
N CYS A 161 -25.10 18.73 -0.37
CA CYS A 161 -24.24 18.86 -1.54
C CYS A 161 -24.57 20.11 -2.36
N ALA A 162 -23.53 20.77 -2.87
CA ALA A 162 -23.65 22.00 -3.66
C ALA A 162 -22.51 22.11 -4.69
N ALA A 163 -22.01 20.97 -5.18
CA ALA A 163 -20.86 20.90 -6.08
C ALA A 163 -20.99 19.70 -7.03
N ASP A 164 -20.22 19.74 -8.11
CA ASP A 164 -19.96 18.56 -8.93
C ASP A 164 -19.14 17.54 -8.13
N MET A 165 -19.38 16.26 -8.35
CA MET A 165 -18.65 15.18 -7.69
C MET A 165 -18.24 14.11 -8.68
N TYR A 166 -16.96 13.76 -8.65
CA TYR A 166 -16.36 12.64 -9.37
C TYR A 166 -15.98 11.57 -8.36
N PHE A 167 -16.20 10.30 -8.71
CA PHE A 167 -15.99 9.16 -7.83
C PHE A 167 -15.04 8.14 -8.48
N GLY A 168 -14.16 7.55 -7.69
CA GLY A 168 -13.31 6.42 -8.10
C GLY A 168 -13.29 5.33 -7.04
N ILE A 169 -13.29 4.07 -7.47
CA ILE A 169 -13.31 2.88 -6.62
C ILE A 169 -12.00 2.10 -6.81
N ALA A 170 -11.21 1.97 -5.76
CA ALA A 170 -9.94 1.26 -5.79
C ALA A 170 -9.96 -0.01 -4.96
N GLY A 171 -9.24 -1.04 -5.41
CA GLY A 171 -8.91 -2.19 -4.56
C GLY A 171 -7.75 -1.86 -3.63
N LYS A 172 -7.82 -2.32 -2.38
CA LYS A 172 -6.77 -2.15 -1.38
C LYS A 172 -6.36 -3.49 -0.79
N ASP A 173 -5.07 -3.78 -0.78
CA ASP A 173 -4.54 -5.02 -0.21
C ASP A 173 -4.39 -4.96 1.32
N THR A 174 -3.84 -6.01 1.92
CA THR A 174 -3.66 -6.11 3.37
C THR A 174 -2.50 -5.28 3.92
N VAL A 175 -1.59 -4.83 3.07
CA VAL A 175 -0.43 -4.01 3.42
C VAL A 175 -0.75 -2.52 3.28
N GLY A 176 -1.82 -2.19 2.57
CA GLY A 176 -2.35 -0.85 2.38
C GLY A 176 -2.04 -0.27 1.01
N ASN A 177 -1.50 -1.04 0.06
CA ASN A 177 -1.37 -0.55 -1.31
C ASN A 177 -2.76 -0.42 -1.92
N VAL A 178 -2.93 0.59 -2.76
CA VAL A 178 -4.19 0.92 -3.42
C VAL A 178 -3.96 0.86 -4.93
N ALA A 179 -4.79 0.08 -5.62
CA ALA A 179 -4.79 0.07 -7.08
C ALA A 179 -5.50 1.32 -7.58
N ASP A 180 -4.73 2.32 -8.00
CA ASP A 180 -5.23 3.56 -8.61
C ASP A 180 -6.31 3.26 -9.68
N PRO A 181 -7.55 3.71 -9.48
CA PRO A 181 -8.67 3.24 -10.30
C PRO A 181 -8.98 4.13 -11.50
N GLY A 182 -8.50 5.37 -11.51
CA GLY A 182 -9.11 6.42 -12.32
C GLY A 182 -10.53 6.76 -11.85
N VAL A 183 -11.23 7.57 -12.65
CA VAL A 183 -12.61 7.98 -12.35
C VAL A 183 -13.62 6.98 -12.94
N ASP A 184 -14.61 6.59 -12.13
CA ASP A 184 -15.67 5.66 -12.54
C ASP A 184 -16.99 6.37 -12.83
N MET A 185 -17.31 7.39 -12.04
CA MET A 185 -18.65 7.98 -12.03
C MET A 185 -18.64 9.50 -11.77
N TYR A 186 -19.70 10.19 -12.20
CA TYR A 186 -19.90 11.63 -12.03
C TYR A 186 -21.35 11.96 -11.63
N ALA A 187 -21.53 12.92 -10.71
CA ALA A 187 -22.82 13.53 -10.39
C ALA A 187 -22.74 15.06 -10.38
N ASP A 188 -23.75 15.73 -10.96
CA ASP A 188 -23.99 17.15 -10.73
C ASP A 188 -24.81 17.32 -9.45
N MET A 189 -24.13 17.50 -8.31
CA MET A 189 -24.79 17.68 -7.02
C MET A 189 -24.92 19.17 -6.62
N LYS A 190 -24.94 20.10 -7.59
CA LYS A 190 -25.09 21.54 -7.29
C LYS A 190 -26.44 21.89 -6.66
N GLU A 191 -27.47 21.10 -6.93
CA GLU A 191 -28.83 21.28 -6.38
C GLU A 191 -29.17 20.28 -5.26
N GLY A 192 -28.17 19.57 -4.73
CA GLY A 192 -28.33 18.56 -3.68
C GLY A 192 -27.93 17.16 -4.16
N LEU A 193 -28.12 16.17 -3.29
CA LEU A 193 -27.72 14.79 -3.57
C LEU A 193 -28.38 14.25 -4.86
N ASP A 194 -27.54 13.76 -5.77
CA ASP A 194 -27.97 13.12 -7.02
C ASP A 194 -27.30 11.75 -7.22
N ILE A 195 -27.88 10.91 -8.08
CA ILE A 195 -27.30 9.62 -8.43
C ILE A 195 -26.26 9.84 -9.51
N PRO A 196 -24.99 9.44 -9.30
CA PRO A 196 -23.98 9.60 -10.32
C PRO A 196 -24.21 8.67 -11.51
N ASP A 197 -23.91 9.19 -12.70
CA ASP A 197 -23.81 8.43 -13.95
C ASP A 197 -22.42 7.81 -14.08
N VAL A 198 -22.36 6.65 -14.75
CA VAL A 198 -21.08 6.01 -15.10
C VAL A 198 -20.41 6.83 -16.20
N ILE A 199 -19.12 7.09 -16.02
CA ILE A 199 -18.27 7.61 -17.08
C ILE A 199 -17.87 6.43 -17.97
N ASP A 200 -18.80 5.99 -18.82
CA ASP A 200 -18.48 5.07 -19.91
C ASP A 200 -17.72 5.88 -20.95
N GLY A 201 -16.52 5.46 -21.35
CA GLY A 201 -15.64 6.13 -22.32
C GLY A 201 -16.26 6.41 -23.71
N GLY A 202 -17.57 6.25 -23.89
CA GLY A 202 -18.33 6.58 -25.07
C GLY A 202 -19.09 7.90 -24.95
N GLY A 203 -18.44 9.02 -25.26
CA GLY A 203 -19.16 10.27 -25.48
C GLY A 203 -18.34 11.56 -25.45
N ASP A 204 -17.18 11.61 -26.08
CA ASP A 204 -16.39 12.84 -26.14
C ASP A 204 -16.95 13.85 -27.16
N PRO A 205 -17.01 15.16 -26.87
CA PRO A 205 -16.99 16.17 -27.93
C PRO A 205 -15.58 16.60 -28.39
N ALA A 206 -14.49 16.00 -27.93
CA ALA A 206 -13.08 16.20 -28.34
C ALA A 206 -11.99 15.24 -27.72
N GLY A 207 -11.99 13.94 -28.06
CA GLY A 207 -10.83 12.98 -28.02
C GLY A 207 -10.13 12.70 -26.66
N GLU A 208 -9.78 11.48 -26.26
CA GLU A 208 -9.45 10.22 -26.93
C GLU A 208 -9.95 9.03 -26.09
N ASP A 209 -10.19 7.92 -26.79
CA ASP A 209 -10.73 6.63 -26.34
C ASP A 209 -10.04 6.06 -25.07
N ALA A 210 -10.77 6.04 -23.95
CA ALA A 210 -10.47 5.18 -22.81
C ALA A 210 -11.82 4.67 -22.25
N GLY A 211 -12.15 3.40 -22.53
CA GLY A 211 -13.11 2.68 -21.70
C GLY A 211 -12.64 2.66 -20.24
N ILE A 212 -13.48 2.16 -19.32
CA ILE A 212 -13.18 1.98 -17.87
C ILE A 212 -11.95 1.05 -17.68
N GLY A 213 -10.75 1.50 -18.02
CA GLY A 213 -9.68 0.60 -18.46
C GLY A 213 -8.27 1.14 -18.25
N ASN A 214 -7.63 0.56 -17.24
CA ASN A 214 -6.19 0.48 -16.99
C ASN A 214 -5.48 1.81 -16.70
N ALA A 215 -5.69 2.34 -15.50
CA ALA A 215 -4.80 3.31 -14.89
C ALA A 215 -3.34 2.79 -14.83
N VAL A 216 -2.38 3.71 -15.03
CA VAL A 216 -0.94 3.45 -15.03
C VAL A 216 -0.42 3.69 -13.61
N TYR A 217 -0.16 2.60 -12.88
CA TYR A 217 0.20 2.63 -11.46
C TYR A 217 1.58 3.27 -11.18
N ALA A 218 1.63 4.23 -10.26
CA ALA A 218 2.88 4.74 -9.69
C ALA A 218 3.34 3.85 -8.53
N ILE A 219 4.55 3.29 -8.65
CA ILE A 219 5.13 2.31 -7.71
C ILE A 219 6.01 3.05 -6.69
N ILE A 220 5.65 3.01 -5.40
CA ILE A 220 6.57 3.35 -4.30
C ILE A 220 6.47 2.25 -3.24
N ALA A 221 7.38 1.26 -3.31
CA ALA A 221 7.45 0.16 -2.36
C ALA A 221 8.55 0.43 -1.30
N LEU A 222 8.21 0.37 -0.01
CA LEU A 222 9.14 0.49 1.10
C LEU A 222 9.00 -0.74 2.02
N VAL A 223 10.03 -1.58 2.12
CA VAL A 223 10.09 -2.65 3.14
C VAL A 223 10.95 -2.17 4.30
N VAL A 224 10.32 -1.97 5.45
CA VAL A 224 11.00 -1.59 6.71
C VAL A 224 11.23 -2.85 7.53
N ILE A 225 12.50 -3.16 7.85
CA ILE A 225 12.86 -4.32 8.68
C ILE A 225 13.46 -3.81 10.00
N ALA A 226 12.74 -3.96 11.13
CA ALA A 226 13.33 -3.73 12.45
C ALA A 226 13.95 -5.03 13.00
N VAL A 227 15.25 -4.98 13.26
CA VAL A 227 16.07 -6.05 13.83
C VAL A 227 16.31 -5.78 15.32
N ILE A 228 15.44 -6.24 16.23
CA ILE A 228 15.78 -6.19 17.66
C ILE A 228 16.57 -7.45 18.01
N GLY A 229 17.68 -7.28 18.74
CA GLY A 229 18.56 -8.36 19.22
C GLY A 229 17.86 -9.41 20.08
N GLY A 230 17.04 -10.26 19.45
CA GLY A 230 16.25 -11.32 20.08
C GLY A 230 14.77 -11.42 19.65
N ALA A 231 14.24 -10.47 18.86
CA ALA A 231 12.85 -10.52 18.37
C ALA A 231 12.64 -9.68 17.09
N TYR A 232 11.90 -10.21 16.13
CA TYR A 232 11.49 -9.46 14.93
C TYR A 232 10.30 -8.57 15.26
N ILE A 233 10.41 -7.26 14.98
CA ILE A 233 9.24 -6.38 14.92
C ILE A 233 9.12 -5.89 13.48
N LEU A 234 8.01 -6.23 12.85
CA LEU A 234 7.60 -5.65 11.57
C LEU A 234 6.90 -4.32 11.88
N THR A 235 7.60 -3.20 11.73
CA THR A 235 6.94 -1.89 11.68
C THR A 235 6.74 -1.52 10.23
N ARG A 236 5.49 -1.55 9.77
CA ARG A 236 5.09 -1.24 8.39
C ARG A 236 4.82 0.26 8.32
N GLY A 237 5.38 0.94 7.34
CA GLY A 237 5.26 2.39 7.20
C GLY A 237 3.82 2.79 6.88
N ALA A 238 3.07 3.17 7.91
CA ALA A 238 2.03 4.18 7.80
C ALA A 238 2.56 5.37 8.60
N ASP A 239 2.93 6.47 7.92
CA ASP A 239 3.24 7.72 8.59
C ASP A 239 1.99 8.17 9.35
N GLY A 240 2.06 8.10 10.67
CA GLY A 240 1.04 8.55 11.61
C GLY A 240 1.73 9.31 12.75
N ASP A 241 1.73 10.62 12.62
CA ASP A 241 2.15 11.61 13.61
C ASP A 241 1.48 11.34 14.98
N GLY A 242 2.23 11.41 16.09
CA GLY A 242 1.66 11.65 17.42
C GLY A 242 1.91 10.62 18.53
N ASP A 243 2.72 11.06 19.50
CA ASP A 243 2.72 10.75 20.93
C ASP A 243 3.41 9.47 21.43
N ASP A 244 4.65 9.69 21.89
CA ASP A 244 5.17 9.33 23.20
C ASP A 244 4.62 8.05 23.82
N LYS A 245 5.32 6.94 23.58
CA LYS A 245 5.27 5.79 24.47
C LYS A 245 6.66 5.53 25.01
N GLU A 246 6.88 5.97 26.25
CA GLU A 246 7.90 5.42 27.14
C GLU A 246 7.71 3.90 27.19
N TRP A 247 8.68 3.16 26.65
CA TRP A 247 8.82 1.74 26.92
C TRP A 247 10.00 1.60 27.87
N ASP A 248 9.67 1.46 29.15
CA ASP A 248 10.60 1.08 30.21
C ASP A 248 11.05 -0.38 29.96
N TYR A 249 12.34 -0.59 29.70
CA TYR A 249 13.03 -1.88 29.81
C TYR A 249 14.48 -1.66 30.26
#